data_AF-A0A935D2F4-F1
#
_entry.id   AF-A0A935D2F4-F1
#
_cell.length_a   1.000
_cell.length_b   1.000
_cell.length_c   1.000
_cell.angle_alpha   90.00
_cell.angle_beta   90.00
_cell.angle_gamma   90.00
#
_symmetry.space_group_name_H-M   'P 1'
#
loop_
_entity.id
_entity.type
_entity.pdbx_description
1 polymer ?
#
loop_
_entity_poly.entity_id
_entity_poly.type
_entity_poly.pdbx_seq_one_letter_code
_entity_poly.pdbx_strand_id
1 'polypeptide(L)'
;MNKHKEILNFVSENKFGFFKYGRQIKDVKIGDLLNVRFKDGDDNGRYLVNTISKTDDESFRSKFYRPITGLVKIREGSSFGFVDDVFIHPDFVTKMNLINGSEVTGFALKTFNKSKNEWGWKYVNS
;
A
#
# COMPACT_ATOMS: atom_id res chain seq x y z
N MET A 1 3.76 -5.12 4.37
CA MET A 1 3.70 -5.16 5.85
C MET A 1 3.78 -6.60 6.30
N ASN A 2 4.51 -6.87 7.39
CA ASN A 2 4.52 -8.20 8.02
C ASN A 2 3.95 -8.07 9.44
N LYS A 3 2.65 -8.42 9.59
CA LYS A 3 1.93 -8.29 10.86
C LYS A 3 2.51 -9.20 11.96
N HIS A 4 2.88 -10.44 11.63
CA HIS A 4 3.43 -11.38 12.60
C HIS A 4 4.76 -10.91 13.20
N LYS A 5 5.61 -10.28 12.38
CA LYS A 5 6.91 -9.77 12.85
C LYS A 5 6.84 -8.31 13.34
N GLU A 6 5.67 -7.68 13.26
CA GLU A 6 5.44 -6.25 13.54
C GLU A 6 6.41 -5.34 12.76
N ILE A 7 6.62 -5.66 11.48
CA ILE A 7 7.52 -4.92 10.59
C ILE A 7 6.72 -4.13 9.54
N LEU A 8 7.04 -2.84 9.45
CA LEU A 8 6.63 -1.96 8.36
C LEU A 8 7.82 -1.70 7.43
N ASN A 9 7.56 -1.78 6.14
CA ASN A 9 8.51 -1.36 5.11
C ASN A 9 8.14 0.05 4.67
N PHE A 10 9.12 0.88 4.38
CA PHE A 10 8.91 2.22 3.82
C PHE A 10 9.80 2.45 2.60
N VAL A 11 9.34 3.34 1.73
CA VAL A 11 10.07 3.84 0.57
C VAL A 11 9.81 5.34 0.49
N SER A 12 10.87 6.13 0.36
CA SER A 12 10.87 7.57 0.06
C SER A 12 11.79 7.82 -1.13
N GLU A 13 11.89 9.09 -1.56
CA GLU A 13 12.73 9.47 -2.71
C GLU A 13 14.20 9.06 -2.55
N ASN A 14 14.73 9.19 -1.32
CA ASN A 14 16.17 8.99 -1.05
C ASN A 14 16.46 7.80 -0.13
N LYS A 15 15.44 7.15 0.43
CA LYS A 15 15.61 6.09 1.42
C LYS A 15 14.56 5.00 1.27
N PHE A 16 14.96 3.76 1.48
CA PHE A 16 14.03 2.66 1.67
C PHE A 16 14.53 1.80 2.81
N GLY A 17 13.62 1.05 3.43
CA GLY A 17 13.99 0.23 4.55
C GLY A 17 12.81 -0.34 5.28
N PHE A 18 13.05 -0.78 6.50
CA PHE A 18 12.04 -1.32 7.38
C PHE A 18 12.31 -0.98 8.85
N PHE A 19 11.25 -0.97 9.64
CA PHE A 19 11.33 -0.78 11.08
C PHE A 19 10.29 -1.64 11.81
N LYS A 20 10.57 -1.94 13.09
CA LYS A 20 9.61 -2.60 13.98
C LYS A 20 8.71 -1.57 14.65
N TYR A 21 7.40 -1.81 14.70
CA TYR A 21 6.44 -0.86 15.28
C TYR A 21 5.81 -1.31 16.60
N GLY A 22 5.83 -2.62 16.92
CA GLY A 22 4.99 -3.20 17.97
C GLY A 22 5.22 -2.71 19.40
N ARG A 23 6.37 -2.07 19.67
CA ARG A 23 6.64 -1.48 21.00
C ARG A 23 5.98 -0.12 21.21
N GLN A 24 5.61 0.58 20.14
CA GLN A 24 5.20 1.99 20.20
C GLN A 24 3.78 2.23 19.69
N ILE A 25 3.26 1.35 18.84
CA ILE A 25 1.92 1.47 18.27
C ILE A 25 1.32 0.08 18.06
N LYS A 26 0.02 -0.06 18.35
CA LYS A 26 -0.76 -1.27 18.10
C LYS A 26 -1.76 -1.02 16.97
N ASP A 27 -2.28 -2.10 16.40
CA ASP A 27 -3.40 -2.07 15.45
C ASP A 27 -3.17 -1.19 14.20
N VAL A 28 -1.97 -1.26 13.62
CA VAL A 28 -1.67 -0.64 12.33
C VAL A 28 -2.36 -1.43 11.21
N LYS A 29 -3.16 -0.72 10.41
CA LYS A 29 -3.89 -1.27 9.27
C LYS A 29 -3.38 -0.69 7.95
N ILE A 30 -3.68 -1.38 6.85
CA ILE A 30 -3.45 -0.81 5.52
C ILE A 30 -4.36 0.41 5.38
N GLY A 31 -3.82 1.53 4.92
CA GLY A 31 -4.53 2.80 4.81
C GLY A 31 -4.34 3.74 6.01
N ASP A 32 -3.77 3.27 7.13
CA ASP A 32 -3.37 4.14 8.24
C ASP A 32 -2.25 5.08 7.79
N LEU A 33 -2.35 6.35 8.18
CA LEU A 33 -1.27 7.32 8.02
C LEU A 33 -0.47 7.43 9.32
N LEU A 34 0.85 7.32 9.21
CA LEU A 34 1.77 7.28 10.35
C LEU A 34 2.82 8.37 10.25
N ASN A 35 3.00 9.13 11.33
CA ASN A 35 4.16 9.98 11.54
C ASN A 35 5.26 9.15 12.20
N VAL A 36 6.42 9.05 11.54
CA VAL A 36 7.55 8.25 12.00
C VAL A 36 8.78 9.13 12.11
N ARG A 37 9.38 9.19 13.30
CA ARG A 37 10.67 9.86 13.53
C ARG A 37 11.76 8.82 13.66
N PHE A 38 12.65 8.73 12.69
CA PHE A 38 13.80 7.84 12.75
C PHE A 38 14.90 8.41 13.66
N LYS A 39 15.60 7.51 14.37
CA LYS A 39 16.79 7.85 15.17
C LYS A 39 18.06 7.64 14.35
N ASP A 40 18.22 6.45 13.81
CA ASP A 40 19.34 6.01 12.98
C ASP A 40 18.89 4.91 12.02
N GLY A 41 19.70 4.62 11.00
CA GLY A 41 19.55 3.47 10.11
C GLY A 41 20.87 2.73 9.97
N ASP A 42 20.82 1.41 9.78
CA ASP A 42 21.99 0.62 9.41
C ASP A 42 22.10 0.44 7.89
N ASP A 43 23.28 0.02 7.42
CA ASP A 43 23.59 -0.20 6.00
C ASP A 43 22.73 -1.31 5.36
N ASN A 44 22.05 -2.12 6.18
CA ASN A 44 21.14 -3.18 5.74
C ASN A 44 19.69 -2.69 5.59
N GLY A 45 19.45 -1.38 5.74
CA GLY A 45 18.14 -0.75 5.56
C GLY A 45 17.19 -0.96 6.74
N ARG A 46 17.69 -1.36 7.92
CA ARG A 46 16.90 -1.37 9.14
C ARG A 46 17.02 -0.02 9.83
N TYR A 47 15.88 0.59 10.12
CA TYR A 47 15.82 1.87 10.81
C TYR A 47 15.33 1.71 12.25
N LEU A 48 16.02 2.37 13.17
CA LEU A 48 15.57 2.57 14.53
C LEU A 48 14.60 3.75 14.57
N VAL A 49 13.50 3.57 15.27
CA VAL A 49 12.45 4.57 15.38
C VAL A 49 12.48 5.18 16.77
N ASN A 50 12.46 6.51 16.81
CA ASN A 50 12.35 7.29 18.04
C ASN A 50 10.87 7.39 18.45
N THR A 51 9.98 7.79 17.55
CA THR A 51 8.54 7.92 17.82
C THR A 51 7.70 7.50 16.62
N ILE A 52 6.54 6.88 16.89
CA ILE A 52 5.49 6.57 15.91
C ILE A 52 4.17 7.08 16.46
N SER A 53 3.38 7.77 15.65
CA SER A 53 1.99 8.11 15.97
C SER A 53 1.09 8.01 14.74
N LYS A 54 -0.20 7.73 14.95
CA LYS A 54 -1.21 7.87 13.89
C LYS A 54 -1.49 9.35 13.65
N THR A 55 -1.94 9.67 12.45
CA THR A 55 -2.38 11.01 12.09
C THR A 55 -3.51 10.94 11.08
N ASP A 56 -4.39 11.93 11.13
CA ASP A 56 -5.59 12.02 10.30
C ASP A 56 -5.46 13.16 9.26
N ASP A 57 -4.24 13.45 8.80
CA ASP A 57 -4.01 14.43 7.74
C ASP A 57 -4.56 13.91 6.40
N GLU A 58 -5.83 14.20 6.16
CA GLU A 58 -6.56 13.81 4.94
C GLU A 58 -5.95 14.43 3.66
N SER A 59 -5.34 15.61 3.77
CA SER A 59 -4.68 16.26 2.63
C SER A 59 -3.44 15.47 2.17
N PHE A 60 -2.72 14.88 3.12
CA PHE A 60 -1.60 13.99 2.82
C PHE A 60 -2.09 12.59 2.44
N ARG A 61 -3.07 12.04 3.16
CA ARG A 61 -3.64 10.72 2.92
C ARG A 61 -4.16 10.58 1.50
N SER A 62 -4.90 11.57 1.00
CA SER A 62 -5.48 11.57 -0.36
C SER A 62 -4.44 11.47 -1.49
N LYS A 63 -3.17 11.83 -1.24
CA LYS A 63 -2.07 11.67 -2.21
C LYS A 63 -1.62 10.21 -2.40
N PHE A 64 -1.91 9.36 -1.42
CA PHE A 64 -1.47 7.96 -1.39
C PHE A 64 -2.62 6.96 -1.27
N TYR A 65 -3.81 7.41 -0.88
CA TYR A 65 -4.98 6.57 -0.65
C TYR A 65 -6.24 7.30 -1.14
N ARG A 66 -6.91 6.75 -2.15
CA ARG A 66 -8.09 7.38 -2.76
C ARG A 66 -9.20 6.37 -3.02
N PRO A 67 -10.48 6.76 -2.91
CA PRO A 67 -11.58 5.92 -3.38
C PRO A 67 -11.50 5.77 -4.90
N ILE A 68 -11.95 4.62 -5.40
CA ILE A 68 -12.09 4.36 -6.83
C ILE A 68 -13.43 3.66 -7.11
N THR A 69 -14.01 3.99 -8.26
CA THR A 69 -15.17 3.30 -8.83
C THR A 69 -14.98 3.25 -10.34
N GLY A 70 -15.17 2.09 -10.94
CA GLY A 70 -15.07 1.97 -12.39
C GLY A 70 -15.16 0.54 -12.91
N LEU A 71 -15.04 0.42 -14.24
CA LEU A 71 -15.11 -0.85 -14.94
C LEU A 71 -13.73 -1.52 -14.99
N VAL A 72 -13.70 -2.78 -14.56
CA VAL A 72 -12.52 -3.63 -14.56
C VAL A 72 -12.20 -4.06 -15.99
N LYS A 73 -10.97 -3.80 -16.42
CA LYS A 73 -10.40 -4.26 -17.68
C LYS A 73 -9.52 -5.48 -17.40
N ILE A 74 -9.95 -6.65 -17.85
CA ILE A 74 -9.18 -7.90 -17.80
C ILE A 74 -8.98 -8.36 -19.23
N ARG A 75 -7.72 -8.51 -19.65
CA ARG A 75 -7.37 -9.07 -20.95
C ARG A 75 -7.67 -10.57 -20.95
N GLU A 76 -8.12 -11.09 -22.08
CA GLU A 76 -8.33 -12.53 -22.25
C GLU A 76 -7.06 -13.31 -21.90
N GLY A 77 -7.21 -14.38 -21.11
CA GLY A 77 -6.09 -15.17 -20.59
C GLY A 77 -5.31 -14.56 -19.42
N SER A 78 -5.64 -13.34 -18.97
CA SER A 78 -5.01 -12.70 -17.82
C SER A 78 -5.71 -13.07 -16.50
N SER A 79 -4.92 -13.30 -15.45
CA SER A 79 -5.44 -13.51 -14.08
C SER A 79 -5.57 -12.21 -13.28
N PHE A 80 -5.10 -11.08 -13.81
CA PHE A 80 -5.18 -9.76 -13.19
C PHE A 80 -5.92 -8.76 -14.08
N GLY A 81 -6.35 -7.66 -13.49
CA GLY A 81 -7.06 -6.60 -14.18
C GLY A 81 -6.60 -5.20 -13.76
N PHE A 82 -7.21 -4.20 -14.40
CA PHE A 82 -7.02 -2.79 -14.07
C PHE A 82 -8.36 -2.05 -14.03
N VAL A 83 -8.46 -1.05 -13.18
CA VAL A 83 -9.48 -0.01 -13.27
C VAL A 83 -8.72 1.29 -13.42
N ASP A 84 -8.88 1.96 -14.56
CA ASP A 84 -8.04 3.09 -14.96
C ASP A 84 -6.53 2.77 -14.85
N ASP A 85 -5.81 3.45 -13.96
CA ASP A 85 -4.39 3.27 -13.66
C ASP A 85 -4.12 2.35 -12.45
N VAL A 86 -5.17 1.75 -11.88
CA VAL A 86 -5.12 0.95 -10.65
C VAL A 86 -5.04 -0.53 -10.97
N PHE A 87 -3.96 -1.16 -10.54
CA PHE A 87 -3.74 -2.60 -10.65
C PHE A 87 -4.60 -3.39 -9.66
N ILE A 88 -5.31 -4.41 -10.15
CA ILE A 88 -6.07 -5.37 -9.35
C ILE A 88 -5.33 -6.71 -9.35
N HIS A 89 -4.88 -7.12 -8.16
CA HIS A 89 -4.17 -8.39 -7.97
C HIS A 89 -5.08 -9.60 -8.26
N PRO A 90 -4.55 -10.72 -8.80
CA PRO A 90 -5.34 -11.92 -9.08
C PRO A 90 -6.21 -12.41 -7.92
N ASP A 91 -5.70 -12.37 -6.69
CA ASP A 91 -6.48 -12.75 -5.51
C ASP A 91 -7.79 -11.98 -5.38
N PHE A 92 -7.80 -10.70 -5.76
CA PHE A 92 -9.01 -9.88 -5.76
C PHE A 92 -9.93 -10.21 -6.93
N VAL A 93 -9.37 -10.47 -8.12
CA VAL A 93 -10.13 -10.93 -9.28
C VAL A 93 -10.86 -12.23 -8.96
N THR A 94 -10.17 -13.21 -8.39
CA THR A 94 -10.75 -14.50 -8.01
C THR A 94 -11.73 -14.36 -6.85
N LYS A 95 -11.36 -13.66 -5.77
CA LYS A 95 -12.21 -13.53 -4.57
C LYS A 95 -13.53 -12.81 -4.85
N MET A 96 -13.52 -11.81 -5.72
CA MET A 96 -14.71 -11.04 -6.09
C MET A 96 -15.37 -11.54 -7.39
N ASN A 97 -14.86 -12.63 -7.98
CA ASN A 97 -15.32 -13.20 -9.24
C ASN A 97 -15.45 -12.16 -10.36
N LEU A 98 -14.45 -11.28 -10.47
CA LEU A 98 -14.44 -10.18 -11.44
C LEU A 98 -14.19 -10.72 -12.84
N ILE A 99 -14.97 -10.21 -13.80
CA ILE A 99 -14.78 -10.43 -15.23
C ILE A 99 -14.52 -9.10 -15.92
N ASN A 100 -14.07 -9.16 -17.17
CA ASN A 100 -13.92 -7.96 -17.98
C ASN A 100 -15.26 -7.21 -18.09
N GLY A 101 -15.27 -5.92 -17.76
CA GLY A 101 -16.47 -5.08 -17.69
C GLY A 101 -17.19 -5.09 -16.35
N SER A 102 -16.75 -5.86 -15.34
CA SER A 102 -17.33 -5.77 -13.99
C SER A 102 -17.14 -4.39 -13.38
N GLU A 103 -18.16 -3.86 -12.71
CA GLU A 103 -18.01 -2.67 -11.88
C GLU A 103 -17.36 -3.04 -10.54
N VAL A 104 -16.42 -2.23 -10.08
CA VAL A 104 -15.81 -2.37 -8.76
C VAL A 104 -15.75 -1.02 -8.06
N THR A 105 -16.01 -1.04 -6.76
CA THR A 105 -15.84 0.10 -5.85
C THR A 105 -14.90 -0.32 -4.74
N GLY A 106 -13.96 0.56 -4.40
CA GLY A 106 -13.02 0.30 -3.32
C GLY A 106 -12.02 1.43 -3.16
N PHE A 107 -10.80 1.09 -2.77
CA PHE A 107 -9.74 2.07 -2.58
C PHE A 107 -8.48 1.69 -3.36
N ALA A 108 -7.74 2.70 -3.79
CA ALA A 108 -6.44 2.56 -4.40
C ALA A 108 -5.37 3.09 -3.45
N LEU A 109 -4.32 2.29 -3.25
CA LEU A 109 -3.12 2.66 -2.51
C LEU A 109 -1.96 2.87 -3.49
N LYS A 110 -1.28 4.01 -3.38
CA LYS A 110 -0.07 4.29 -4.14
C LYS A 110 1.08 3.47 -3.56
N THR A 111 1.67 2.63 -4.39
CA THR A 111 2.75 1.73 -3.99
C THR A 111 3.91 1.83 -4.96
N PHE A 112 5.12 1.66 -4.44
CA PHE A 112 6.31 1.63 -5.26
C PHE A 112 6.56 0.22 -5.78
N ASN A 113 6.62 0.06 -7.09
CA ASN A 113 7.00 -1.18 -7.74
C ASN A 113 8.52 -1.21 -7.96
N LYS A 114 9.23 -1.91 -7.07
CA LYS A 114 10.70 -2.04 -7.14
C LYS A 114 11.19 -2.65 -8.45
N SER A 115 10.47 -3.59 -9.06
CA SER A 115 10.95 -4.25 -10.29
C SER A 115 10.88 -3.33 -11.52
N LYS A 116 9.94 -2.37 -11.51
CA LYS A 116 9.78 -1.38 -12.57
C LYS A 116 10.39 -0.01 -12.22
N ASN A 117 10.90 0.14 -10.99
CA ASN A 117 11.38 1.41 -10.45
C ASN A 117 10.35 2.56 -10.59
N GLU A 118 9.06 2.24 -10.44
CA GLU A 118 7.96 3.14 -10.75
C GLU A 118 6.89 3.13 -9.66
N TRP A 119 6.23 4.28 -9.48
CA TRP A 119 5.04 4.39 -8.64
C TRP A 119 3.82 3.92 -9.41
N GLY A 120 2.96 3.13 -8.76
CA GLY A 120 1.69 2.70 -9.34
C GLY A 120 0.61 2.55 -8.27
N TRP A 121 -0.63 2.55 -8.71
CA TRP A 121 -1.78 2.38 -7.84
C TRP A 121 -2.18 0.91 -7.76
N LYS A 122 -2.49 0.44 -6.55
CA LYS A 122 -2.98 -0.92 -6.32
C LYS A 122 -4.32 -0.88 -5.62
N TYR A 123 -5.22 -1.74 -6.09
CA TYR A 123 -6.50 -1.97 -5.44
C TYR A 123 -6.28 -2.59 -4.06
N VAL A 124 -6.99 -2.05 -3.08
CA VAL A 124 -7.09 -2.59 -1.73
C VAL A 124 -8.55 -2.59 -1.31
N ASN A 125 -8.95 -3.68 -0.65
CA ASN A 125 -10.27 -3.77 -0.02
C ASN A 125 -10.14 -3.29 1.43
N SER A 126 -11.00 -2.37 1.85
CA SER A 126 -10.98 -1.79 3.20
C SER A 126 -11.71 -2.66 4.21
#